data_AF-A0AA35T4F5-F1
#
_entry.id   AF-A0AA35T4F5-F1
#
_cell.length_a   1.000
_cell.length_b   1.000
_cell.length_c   1.000
_cell.angle_alpha   90.00
_cell.angle_beta   90.00
_cell.angle_gamma   90.00
#
_symmetry.space_group_name_H-M   'P 1'
#
loop_
_entity.id
_entity.type
_entity.pdbx_description
1 polymer ?
#
loop_
_entity_poly.entity_id
_entity_poly.type
_entity_poly.pdbx_seq_one_letter_code
_entity_poly.pdbx_strand_id
1 'polypeptide(L)'
;MISPWGKYRSDPSSPAMVATPKCFLHKQTAEVLKHKGAVIPDSDLVYVDLAFYFDVPTALKLIQFYAGVKPLKCELEAYADFLQPLGSASSVDYYEQSSYPEKARVQQKLFGILNGTPFKVVIFHEAQFNHLGTISEYLHHICGNATLRSAYQFANHHGTEYGDAERLDCSLIHSVLGERSCIEAGTVIEYCILEEGVSIGRNCLLSNLHVPMNAVIPSNTFIHTVTLLVQHEVLYATCVFGVNDDLKRTLPRSCAFELEFLNLPLTSVLGIGTSECTTDDLWPANGDCNLWTAKLFPACSSRKQSCEAALLTIAAIKENGLFTFLRGFTVLVSMEDVMVLKTGTSMLDFQLGLQSKMLS
;
A
#
# COMPACT_ATOMS: atom_id res chain seq x y z
N MET A 1 -14.49 1.71 -11.15
CA MET A 1 -15.33 0.83 -12.01
C MET A 1 -16.40 1.67 -12.70
N ILE A 2 -16.69 1.42 -13.97
CA ILE A 2 -17.58 2.25 -14.79
C ILE A 2 -18.70 1.39 -15.38
N SER A 3 -19.97 1.80 -15.23
CA SER A 3 -21.12 1.07 -15.79
C SER A 3 -21.39 1.46 -17.26
N PRO A 4 -21.42 0.50 -18.22
CA PRO A 4 -21.53 0.78 -19.66
C PRO A 4 -22.86 0.27 -20.25
N TRP A 5 -23.96 1.01 -20.13
CA TRP A 5 -25.19 0.61 -20.85
C TRP A 5 -25.22 1.15 -22.29
N GLY A 6 -25.07 0.28 -23.32
CA GLY A 6 -25.66 0.45 -24.67
C GLY A 6 -24.86 0.08 -25.95
N LYS A 7 -24.87 -1.22 -26.32
CA LYS A 7 -24.80 -1.94 -27.65
C LYS A 7 -24.08 -1.37 -28.92
N TYR A 8 -23.01 -2.05 -29.39
CA TYR A 8 -22.92 -3.04 -30.51
C TYR A 8 -21.47 -3.22 -31.05
N ARG A 9 -21.25 -4.37 -31.69
CA ARG A 9 -20.02 -5.07 -32.12
C ARG A 9 -19.26 -4.41 -33.29
N SER A 10 -17.93 -4.42 -33.25
CA SER A 10 -17.09 -4.87 -34.39
C SER A 10 -15.61 -5.04 -33.99
N ASP A 11 -15.02 -6.16 -34.40
CA ASP A 11 -13.59 -6.31 -34.64
C ASP A 11 -13.40 -6.53 -36.16
N PRO A 12 -12.27 -6.14 -36.76
CA PRO A 12 -11.16 -7.11 -36.88
C PRO A 12 -9.75 -6.54 -36.57
N SER A 13 -9.67 -5.29 -36.07
CA SER A 13 -8.44 -4.53 -35.75
C SER A 13 -8.70 -3.51 -34.61
N SER A 14 -9.33 -3.98 -33.52
CA SER A 14 -10.00 -3.25 -32.43
C SER A 14 -9.65 -1.76 -32.18
N PRO A 15 -10.43 -0.79 -32.70
CA PRO A 15 -10.31 0.64 -32.37
C PRO A 15 -10.86 0.92 -30.96
N ALA A 16 -10.13 1.71 -30.18
CA ALA A 16 -10.60 2.17 -28.86
C ALA A 16 -11.98 2.85 -28.97
N MET A 17 -12.92 2.47 -28.10
CA MET A 17 -14.29 3.00 -28.13
C MET A 17 -14.47 4.13 -27.13
N VAL A 18 -15.14 5.22 -27.51
CA VAL A 18 -15.48 6.30 -26.58
C VAL A 18 -16.92 6.13 -26.10
N ALA A 19 -17.12 6.09 -24.79
CA ALA A 19 -18.44 5.99 -24.16
C ALA A 19 -18.69 7.14 -23.18
N THR A 20 -19.97 7.37 -22.87
CA THR A 20 -20.44 8.35 -21.86
C THR A 20 -21.17 7.60 -20.75
N PRO A 21 -20.46 7.23 -19.67
CA PRO A 21 -21.06 6.44 -18.61
C PRO A 21 -22.03 7.27 -17.75
N LYS A 22 -22.97 6.58 -17.11
CA LYS A 22 -23.98 7.20 -16.25
C LYS A 22 -23.42 7.59 -14.89
N CYS A 23 -22.51 6.80 -14.34
CA CYS A 23 -21.84 7.05 -13.08
C CYS A 23 -20.57 6.20 -12.96
N PHE A 24 -19.73 6.59 -12.02
CA PHE A 24 -18.66 5.76 -11.49
C PHE A 24 -19.19 4.90 -10.32
N LEU A 25 -18.61 3.71 -10.14
CA LEU A 25 -18.91 2.79 -9.03
C LEU A 25 -17.59 2.47 -8.32
N HIS A 26 -17.48 2.86 -7.05
CA HIS A 26 -16.27 2.65 -6.25
C HIS A 26 -16.44 1.46 -5.31
N LYS A 27 -15.57 0.44 -5.42
CA LYS A 27 -15.47 -0.72 -4.52
C LYS A 27 -16.83 -1.36 -4.15
N GLN A 28 -17.69 -1.55 -5.14
CA GLN A 28 -19.02 -2.17 -4.97
C GLN A 28 -18.94 -3.70 -5.04
N THR A 29 -19.89 -4.38 -4.40
CA THR A 29 -19.99 -5.84 -4.47
C THR A 29 -20.47 -6.30 -5.86
N ALA A 30 -20.22 -7.57 -6.19
CA ALA A 30 -20.65 -8.16 -7.46
C ALA A 30 -22.17 -8.05 -7.67
N GLU A 31 -22.96 -8.20 -6.60
CA GLU A 31 -24.41 -8.09 -6.62
C GLU A 31 -24.85 -6.67 -6.99
N VAL A 32 -24.21 -5.65 -6.39
CA VAL A 32 -24.51 -4.24 -6.70
C VAL A 32 -24.10 -3.91 -8.14
N LEU A 33 -22.95 -4.38 -8.59
CA LEU A 33 -22.49 -4.19 -9.98
C LEU A 33 -23.48 -4.79 -10.98
N LYS A 34 -23.98 -5.99 -10.72
CA LYS A 34 -24.98 -6.66 -11.56
C LYS A 34 -26.31 -5.91 -11.54
N HIS A 35 -26.79 -5.51 -10.37
CA HIS A 35 -28.04 -4.75 -10.22
C HIS A 35 -27.99 -3.37 -10.91
N LYS A 36 -26.84 -2.68 -10.83
CA LYS A 36 -26.60 -1.40 -11.53
C LYS A 36 -26.31 -1.60 -13.02
N GLY A 37 -26.08 -2.84 -13.45
CA GLY A 37 -25.78 -3.17 -14.84
C GLY A 37 -24.42 -2.71 -15.32
N ALA A 38 -23.43 -2.82 -14.44
CA ALA A 38 -22.05 -2.57 -14.78
C ALA A 38 -21.37 -3.78 -15.45
N VAL A 39 -22.01 -4.95 -15.39
CA VAL A 39 -21.52 -6.19 -16.00
C VAL A 39 -21.76 -6.18 -17.51
N ILE A 40 -20.72 -6.50 -18.27
CA ILE A 40 -20.77 -6.58 -19.73
C ILE A 40 -21.77 -7.70 -20.11
N PRO A 41 -22.74 -7.44 -21.02
CA PRO A 41 -23.72 -8.44 -21.44
C PRO A 41 -23.07 -9.76 -21.86
N ASP A 42 -23.70 -10.87 -21.48
CA ASP A 42 -23.26 -12.23 -21.80
C ASP A 42 -21.85 -12.59 -21.28
N SER A 43 -21.39 -11.90 -20.23
CA SER A 43 -20.13 -12.20 -19.53
C SER A 43 -20.23 -11.91 -18.03
N ASP A 44 -19.19 -12.26 -17.28
CA ASP A 44 -19.00 -11.86 -15.87
C ASP A 44 -17.97 -10.73 -15.72
N LEU A 45 -17.66 -10.03 -16.81
CA LEU A 45 -16.62 -8.99 -16.85
C LEU A 45 -17.21 -7.60 -16.61
N VAL A 46 -16.39 -6.71 -16.08
CA VAL A 46 -16.70 -5.28 -15.87
C VAL A 46 -15.57 -4.42 -16.42
N TYR A 47 -15.85 -3.18 -16.83
CA TYR A 47 -14.78 -2.24 -17.13
C TYR A 47 -14.21 -1.63 -15.85
N VAL A 48 -12.91 -1.79 -15.72
CA VAL A 48 -12.09 -1.13 -14.71
C VAL A 48 -11.37 0.05 -15.33
N ASP A 49 -11.29 1.13 -14.58
CA ASP A 49 -10.46 2.28 -14.91
C ASP A 49 -8.98 1.94 -14.70
N LEU A 50 -8.13 2.52 -15.54
CA LEU A 50 -6.66 2.41 -15.43
C LEU A 50 -6.04 3.76 -15.04
N ALA A 51 -6.49 4.83 -15.70
CA ALA A 51 -6.07 6.19 -15.46
C ALA A 51 -7.18 7.15 -15.90
N PHE A 52 -7.15 8.37 -15.36
CA PHE A 52 -7.97 9.48 -15.84
C PHE A 52 -7.13 10.76 -15.90
N TYR A 53 -7.59 11.72 -16.69
CA TYR A 53 -7.03 13.05 -16.77
C TYR A 53 -8.14 14.08 -16.84
N PHE A 54 -7.82 15.31 -16.45
CA PHE A 54 -8.74 16.44 -16.56
C PHE A 54 -8.44 17.25 -17.81
N ASP A 55 -9.48 17.66 -18.53
CA ASP A 55 -9.33 18.68 -19.55
C ASP A 55 -9.04 20.06 -18.91
N VAL A 56 -8.62 21.02 -19.74
CA VAL A 56 -8.24 22.35 -19.26
C VAL A 56 -9.36 23.04 -18.46
N PRO A 57 -10.64 23.07 -18.91
CA PRO A 57 -11.72 23.66 -18.13
C PRO A 57 -11.91 23.00 -16.75
N THR A 58 -11.84 21.66 -16.68
CA THR A 58 -11.98 20.94 -15.41
C THR A 58 -10.80 21.20 -14.48
N ALA A 59 -9.58 21.24 -15.02
CA ALA A 59 -8.38 21.59 -14.25
C ALA A 59 -8.48 23.00 -13.64
N LEU A 60 -8.99 23.99 -14.39
CA LEU A 60 -9.20 25.34 -13.88
C LEU A 60 -10.22 25.39 -12.74
N LYS A 61 -11.33 24.63 -12.83
CA LYS A 61 -12.29 24.49 -11.72
C LYS A 61 -11.63 23.93 -10.47
N LEU A 62 -10.78 22.91 -10.62
CA LEU A 62 -10.06 22.27 -9.51
C LEU A 62 -9.03 23.22 -8.87
N ILE A 63 -8.32 24.00 -9.67
CA ILE A 63 -7.39 25.05 -9.18
C ILE A 63 -8.16 26.09 -8.36
N GLN A 64 -9.30 26.57 -8.88
CA GLN A 64 -10.14 27.54 -8.18
C GLN A 64 -10.72 26.96 -6.88
N PHE A 65 -11.17 25.70 -6.91
CA PHE A 65 -11.60 24.97 -5.72
C PHE A 65 -10.51 24.92 -4.67
N TYR A 66 -9.29 24.51 -5.05
CA TYR A 66 -8.15 24.44 -4.13
C TYR A 66 -7.81 25.81 -3.55
N ALA A 67 -7.84 26.87 -4.35
CA ALA A 67 -7.62 28.23 -3.87
C ALA A 67 -8.59 28.65 -2.75
N GLY A 68 -9.82 28.13 -2.77
CA GLY A 68 -10.86 28.38 -1.77
C GLY A 68 -10.86 27.44 -0.56
N VAL A 69 -10.13 26.33 -0.59
CA VAL A 69 -10.07 25.35 0.52
C VAL A 69 -8.66 25.13 1.08
N LYS A 70 -7.62 25.74 0.50
CA LYS A 70 -6.26 25.60 0.98
C LYS A 70 -6.07 26.18 2.42
N PRO A 71 -5.22 25.56 3.25
CA PRO A 71 -4.58 24.26 3.03
C PRO A 71 -5.60 23.12 3.15
N LEU A 72 -5.44 22.06 2.36
CA LEU A 72 -6.22 20.84 2.54
C LEU A 72 -5.86 20.21 3.89
N LYS A 73 -6.87 19.90 4.68
CA LYS A 73 -6.73 19.29 6.02
C LYS A 73 -7.09 17.80 6.05
N CYS A 74 -7.43 17.24 4.89
CA CYS A 74 -7.77 15.83 4.74
C CYS A 74 -7.20 15.30 3.42
N GLU A 75 -6.92 14.00 3.39
CA GLU A 75 -6.58 13.29 2.15
C GLU A 75 -7.85 13.05 1.31
N LEU A 76 -7.74 13.37 0.02
CA LEU A 76 -8.77 13.06 -0.98
C LEU A 76 -8.30 11.88 -1.84
N GLU A 77 -9.21 10.94 -2.10
CA GLU A 77 -8.96 9.75 -2.92
C GLU A 77 -9.17 10.07 -4.40
N ALA A 78 -8.13 9.89 -5.22
CA ALA A 78 -8.14 10.26 -6.64
C ALA A 78 -9.37 9.74 -7.40
N TYR A 79 -9.72 8.48 -7.24
CA TYR A 79 -10.85 7.87 -7.96
C TYR A 79 -12.19 8.14 -7.26
N ALA A 80 -12.28 7.87 -5.97
CA ALA A 80 -13.53 8.00 -5.23
C ALA A 80 -14.01 9.46 -5.14
N ASP A 81 -13.12 10.42 -4.91
CA ASP A 81 -13.54 11.80 -4.67
C ASP A 81 -13.72 12.60 -5.97
N PHE A 82 -12.98 12.27 -7.04
CA PHE A 82 -13.03 13.04 -8.29
C PHE A 82 -13.90 12.40 -9.38
N LEU A 83 -14.12 11.08 -9.37
CA LEU A 83 -14.96 10.42 -10.39
C LEU A 83 -16.40 10.21 -9.95
N GLN A 84 -16.67 10.10 -8.64
CA GLN A 84 -18.04 9.96 -8.15
C GLN A 84 -18.99 11.11 -8.50
N PRO A 85 -18.54 12.38 -8.60
CA PRO A 85 -19.40 13.48 -9.04
C PRO A 85 -19.79 13.44 -10.51
N LEU A 86 -19.23 12.51 -11.30
CA LEU A 86 -19.34 12.53 -12.74
C LEU A 86 -20.46 11.61 -13.24
N GLY A 87 -21.08 12.04 -14.35
CA GLY A 87 -22.14 11.30 -15.03
C GLY A 87 -23.54 11.69 -14.57
N SER A 88 -24.54 11.42 -15.41
CA SER A 88 -25.92 11.87 -15.19
C SER A 88 -26.62 11.19 -13.99
N ALA A 89 -26.06 10.12 -13.47
CA ALA A 89 -26.59 9.35 -12.33
C ALA A 89 -25.65 9.42 -11.10
N SER A 90 -24.76 10.41 -11.04
CA SER A 90 -23.95 10.69 -9.85
C SER A 90 -24.83 11.09 -8.66
N SER A 91 -24.46 10.68 -7.45
CA SER A 91 -25.15 11.09 -6.22
C SER A 91 -24.14 11.56 -5.15
N VAL A 92 -24.56 12.51 -4.33
CA VAL A 92 -23.79 13.02 -3.20
C VAL A 92 -23.79 12.04 -2.01
N ASP A 93 -24.75 11.10 -1.98
CA ASP A 93 -24.96 10.14 -0.88
C ASP A 93 -23.70 9.32 -0.56
N TYR A 94 -22.82 9.13 -1.54
CA TYR A 94 -21.54 8.47 -1.35
C TYR A 94 -20.68 9.15 -0.28
N TYR A 95 -20.73 10.49 -0.17
CA TYR A 95 -19.94 11.25 0.78
C TYR A 95 -20.61 11.39 2.15
N GLU A 96 -21.92 11.18 2.24
CA GLU A 96 -22.65 11.21 3.53
C GLU A 96 -22.23 10.03 4.43
N GLN A 97 -21.59 9.02 3.86
CA GLN A 97 -21.03 7.87 4.58
C GLN A 97 -19.64 8.13 5.18
N SER A 98 -19.05 9.31 4.95
CA SER A 98 -17.72 9.64 5.47
C SER A 98 -17.77 9.86 6.98
N SER A 99 -16.99 9.08 7.73
CA SER A 99 -16.87 9.18 9.18
C SER A 99 -16.19 10.47 9.66
N TYR A 100 -15.66 11.30 8.75
CA TYR A 100 -14.93 12.52 9.06
C TYR A 100 -15.67 13.76 8.52
N PRO A 101 -16.27 14.59 9.39
CA PRO A 101 -17.09 15.74 8.98
C PRO A 101 -16.34 16.76 8.09
N GLU A 102 -15.05 16.96 8.35
CA GLU A 102 -14.23 17.86 7.54
C GLU A 102 -14.01 17.33 6.12
N LYS A 103 -13.70 16.03 5.96
CA LYS A 103 -13.57 15.38 4.66
C LYS A 103 -14.89 15.42 3.91
N ALA A 104 -16.01 15.09 4.57
CA ALA A 104 -17.35 15.16 3.99
C ALA A 104 -17.66 16.55 3.41
N ARG A 105 -17.33 17.62 4.15
CA ARG A 105 -17.54 19.00 3.69
C ARG A 105 -16.71 19.35 2.45
N VAL A 106 -15.46 18.91 2.40
CA VAL A 106 -14.58 19.13 1.24
C VAL A 106 -15.11 18.34 0.04
N GLN A 107 -15.50 17.09 0.25
CA GLN A 107 -16.09 16.22 -0.78
C GLN A 107 -17.40 16.76 -1.34
N GLN A 108 -18.30 17.29 -0.51
CA GLN A 108 -19.54 17.92 -0.97
C GLN A 108 -19.29 19.15 -1.85
N LYS A 109 -18.32 19.99 -1.48
CA LYS A 109 -17.90 21.12 -2.33
C LYS A 109 -17.30 20.64 -3.66
N LEU A 110 -16.47 19.60 -3.61
CA LEU A 110 -15.88 18.99 -4.80
C LEU A 110 -16.96 18.40 -5.71
N PHE A 111 -17.97 17.73 -5.14
CA PHE A 111 -19.12 17.25 -5.89
C PHE A 111 -19.85 18.39 -6.60
N GLY A 112 -20.13 19.48 -5.88
CA GLY A 112 -20.82 20.63 -6.45
C GLY A 112 -20.10 21.26 -7.66
N ILE A 113 -18.76 21.29 -7.67
CA ILE A 113 -18.02 21.87 -8.80
C ILE A 113 -17.81 20.90 -9.97
N LEU A 114 -17.75 19.60 -9.69
CA LEU A 114 -17.49 18.57 -10.70
C LEU A 114 -18.78 18.03 -11.31
N ASN A 115 -19.90 18.03 -10.59
CA ASN A 115 -21.19 17.61 -11.12
C ASN A 115 -21.55 18.42 -12.38
N GLY A 116 -22.07 17.71 -13.39
CA GLY A 116 -22.35 18.26 -14.72
C GLY A 116 -21.11 18.43 -15.62
N THR A 117 -19.91 18.11 -15.15
CA THR A 117 -18.73 18.03 -16.02
C THR A 117 -18.86 16.86 -16.98
N PRO A 118 -18.53 17.02 -18.29
CA PRO A 118 -18.60 15.93 -19.25
C PRO A 118 -17.74 14.74 -18.82
N PHE A 119 -18.36 13.57 -18.72
CA PHE A 119 -17.68 12.32 -18.39
C PHE A 119 -17.58 11.44 -19.62
N LYS A 120 -16.35 11.24 -20.11
CA LYS A 120 -16.06 10.38 -21.26
C LYS A 120 -15.04 9.32 -20.85
N VAL A 121 -15.19 8.12 -21.38
CA VAL A 121 -14.28 7.00 -21.12
C VAL A 121 -13.83 6.40 -22.44
N VAL A 122 -12.55 6.07 -22.52
CA VAL A 122 -11.97 5.32 -23.64
C VAL A 122 -11.83 3.87 -23.20
N ILE A 123 -12.48 2.97 -23.93
CA ILE A 123 -12.56 1.56 -23.61
C ILE A 123 -11.54 0.79 -24.45
N PHE A 124 -10.75 -0.04 -23.77
CA PHE A 124 -9.82 -0.99 -24.38
C PHE A 124 -10.28 -2.41 -24.05
N HIS A 125 -10.86 -3.11 -25.03
CA HIS A 125 -11.46 -4.43 -24.81
C HIS A 125 -10.44 -5.54 -24.53
N GLU A 126 -9.26 -5.45 -25.15
CA GLU A 126 -8.21 -6.47 -25.06
C GLU A 126 -7.06 -6.06 -24.14
N ALA A 127 -7.21 -4.95 -23.41
CA ALA A 127 -6.21 -4.55 -22.44
C ALA A 127 -6.18 -5.53 -21.26
N GLN A 128 -5.00 -6.01 -20.92
CA GLN A 128 -4.79 -6.79 -19.70
C GLN A 128 -4.57 -5.83 -18.53
N PHE A 129 -5.50 -5.85 -17.58
CA PHE A 129 -5.34 -5.15 -16.31
C PHE A 129 -4.67 -6.09 -15.30
N ASN A 130 -3.45 -5.76 -14.89
CA ASN A 130 -2.75 -6.47 -13.84
C ASN A 130 -2.88 -5.67 -12.55
N HIS A 131 -3.62 -6.23 -11.59
CA HIS A 131 -3.78 -5.62 -10.28
C HIS A 131 -2.61 -6.01 -9.38
N LEU A 132 -1.96 -5.02 -8.77
CA LEU A 132 -0.93 -5.22 -7.76
C LEU A 132 -1.55 -4.90 -6.39
N GLY A 133 -2.50 -5.72 -5.97
CA GLY A 133 -3.33 -5.48 -4.79
C GLY A 133 -2.77 -6.04 -3.49
N THR A 134 -2.03 -7.13 -3.61
CA THR A 134 -1.41 -7.84 -2.50
C THR A 134 0.11 -7.88 -2.68
N ILE A 135 0.83 -8.10 -1.58
CA ILE A 135 2.29 -8.26 -1.63
C ILE A 135 2.65 -9.48 -2.49
N SER A 136 1.89 -10.58 -2.37
CA SER A 136 2.06 -11.79 -3.20
C SER A 136 1.88 -11.52 -4.70
N GLU A 137 0.84 -10.75 -5.09
CA GLU A 137 0.65 -10.31 -6.48
C GLU A 137 1.83 -9.44 -6.94
N TYR A 138 2.26 -8.48 -6.12
CA TYR A 138 3.40 -7.61 -6.44
C TYR A 138 4.67 -8.43 -6.68
N LEU A 139 5.04 -9.32 -5.77
CA LEU A 139 6.19 -10.22 -5.92
C LEU A 139 6.07 -11.11 -7.15
N HIS A 140 4.88 -11.69 -7.40
CA HIS A 140 4.64 -12.52 -8.58
C HIS A 140 4.84 -11.75 -9.89
N HIS A 141 4.28 -10.55 -10.00
CA HIS A 141 4.32 -9.77 -11.22
C HIS A 141 5.71 -9.17 -11.48
N ILE A 142 6.43 -8.76 -10.43
CA ILE A 142 7.77 -8.18 -10.55
C ILE A 142 8.84 -9.26 -10.74
N CYS A 143 8.80 -10.37 -9.99
CA CYS A 143 9.83 -11.41 -10.04
C CYS A 143 9.46 -12.61 -10.92
N GLY A 144 8.19 -13.01 -11.02
CA GLY A 144 7.77 -14.25 -11.67
C GLY A 144 7.21 -14.11 -13.09
N ASN A 145 6.68 -12.95 -13.47
CA ASN A 145 5.98 -12.75 -14.74
C ASN A 145 6.91 -12.18 -15.83
N ALA A 146 7.51 -13.06 -16.64
CA ALA A 146 8.43 -12.66 -17.70
C ALA A 146 7.81 -11.69 -18.73
N THR A 147 6.52 -11.82 -19.03
CA THR A 147 5.81 -10.96 -19.97
C THR A 147 5.69 -9.54 -19.45
N LEU A 148 5.30 -9.35 -18.18
CA LEU A 148 5.22 -8.02 -17.58
C LEU A 148 6.60 -7.40 -17.41
N ARG A 149 7.59 -8.17 -16.95
CA ARG A 149 8.97 -7.68 -16.86
C ARG A 149 9.48 -7.15 -18.20
N SER A 150 9.25 -7.90 -19.28
CA SER A 150 9.62 -7.47 -20.63
C SER A 150 8.82 -6.25 -21.09
N ALA A 151 7.52 -6.19 -20.79
CA ALA A 151 6.64 -5.10 -21.23
C ALA A 151 6.96 -3.77 -20.55
N TYR A 152 7.29 -3.79 -19.25
CA TYR A 152 7.65 -2.61 -18.48
C TYR A 152 9.15 -2.30 -18.49
N GLN A 153 9.94 -3.12 -19.19
CA GLN A 153 11.41 -3.06 -19.18
C GLN A 153 11.97 -3.08 -17.75
N PHE A 154 11.34 -3.84 -16.85
CA PHE A 154 11.88 -4.10 -15.52
C PHE A 154 13.17 -4.91 -15.68
N ALA A 155 14.31 -4.23 -15.69
CA ALA A 155 15.60 -4.81 -15.43
C ALA A 155 15.63 -5.30 -13.98
N ASN A 156 16.27 -6.44 -13.74
CA ASN A 156 16.49 -6.94 -12.37
C ASN A 156 17.30 -5.94 -11.52
N HIS A 157 17.92 -4.93 -12.15
CA HIS A 157 18.72 -3.88 -11.55
C HIS A 157 18.37 -2.54 -12.19
N HIS A 158 17.69 -1.67 -11.45
CA HIS A 158 17.43 -0.29 -11.86
C HIS A 158 18.06 0.68 -10.87
N GLY A 159 19.18 1.30 -11.25
CA GLY A 159 19.98 2.13 -10.35
C GLY A 159 20.45 1.29 -9.17
N THR A 160 21.50 0.49 -9.36
CA THR A 160 22.05 -0.38 -8.32
C THR A 160 23.56 -0.44 -8.51
N GLU A 161 24.32 -0.16 -7.46
CA GLU A 161 25.77 -0.37 -7.44
C GLU A 161 26.09 -1.76 -6.90
N TYR A 162 27.06 -2.43 -7.53
CA TYR A 162 27.28 -3.87 -7.42
C TYR A 162 28.69 -4.22 -6.98
N GLY A 163 28.80 -5.20 -6.07
CA GLY A 163 29.90 -6.16 -6.02
C GLY A 163 29.38 -7.54 -6.48
N ASP A 164 29.73 -7.96 -7.70
CA ASP A 164 29.49 -9.29 -8.31
C ASP A 164 28.25 -10.10 -7.85
N ALA A 165 27.05 -9.84 -8.39
CA ALA A 165 26.04 -10.91 -8.51
C ALA A 165 25.55 -11.07 -9.94
N GLU A 166 26.04 -12.14 -10.56
CA GLU A 166 25.46 -12.69 -11.77
C GLU A 166 24.12 -13.38 -11.42
N ARG A 167 23.05 -13.00 -12.13
CA ARG A 167 21.74 -13.68 -12.18
C ARG A 167 21.03 -13.84 -10.84
N LEU A 168 20.43 -12.75 -10.37
CA LEU A 168 19.43 -12.84 -9.32
C LEU A 168 18.03 -13.06 -9.93
N ASP A 169 17.33 -14.09 -9.46
CA ASP A 169 15.86 -14.25 -9.60
C ASP A 169 15.11 -13.30 -8.65
N CYS A 170 15.67 -12.11 -8.41
CA CYS A 170 15.16 -11.07 -7.52
C CYS A 170 15.16 -9.73 -8.27
N SER A 171 14.41 -8.75 -7.75
CA SER A 171 14.34 -7.40 -8.32
C SER A 171 14.95 -6.38 -7.37
N LEU A 172 15.91 -5.61 -7.86
CA LEU A 172 16.59 -4.53 -7.15
C LEU A 172 16.25 -3.19 -7.80
N ILE A 173 15.65 -2.29 -7.03
CA ILE A 173 15.18 -0.98 -7.49
C ILE A 173 15.79 0.08 -6.58
N HIS A 174 16.61 0.98 -7.13
CA HIS A 174 17.18 2.11 -6.42
C HIS A 174 17.78 1.77 -5.04
N SER A 175 18.55 0.70 -4.98
CA SER A 175 19.08 0.14 -3.74
C SER A 175 20.59 -0.04 -3.81
N VAL A 176 21.25 0.06 -2.64
CA VAL A 176 22.69 -0.17 -2.47
C VAL A 176 22.90 -1.51 -1.77
N LEU A 177 23.72 -2.38 -2.36
CA LEU A 177 24.00 -3.71 -1.83
C LEU A 177 25.43 -3.75 -1.29
N GLY A 178 25.56 -4.02 0.00
CA GLY A 178 26.85 -4.31 0.63
C GLY A 178 27.43 -5.63 0.14
N GLU A 179 28.76 -5.75 0.20
CA GLU A 179 29.47 -6.96 -0.18
C GLU A 179 28.95 -8.19 0.58
N ARG A 180 29.13 -9.38 -0.01
CA ARG A 180 28.77 -10.67 0.61
C ARG A 180 27.28 -10.82 0.96
N SER A 181 26.41 -9.97 0.41
CA SER A 181 24.97 -10.12 0.58
C SER A 181 24.43 -11.30 -0.21
N CYS A 182 23.52 -12.08 0.38
CA CYS A 182 22.86 -13.22 -0.25
C CYS A 182 21.36 -12.95 -0.33
N ILE A 183 20.81 -12.96 -1.55
CA ILE A 183 19.39 -12.67 -1.79
C ILE A 183 18.79 -13.85 -2.53
N GLU A 184 17.80 -14.51 -1.92
CA GLU A 184 17.11 -15.62 -2.56
C GLU A 184 16.01 -15.14 -3.55
N ALA A 185 15.56 -16.07 -4.38
CA ALA A 185 14.61 -15.84 -5.47
C ALA A 185 13.23 -15.32 -5.02
N GLY A 186 12.55 -14.61 -5.92
CA GLY A 186 11.20 -14.10 -5.71
C GLY A 186 11.13 -12.85 -4.83
N THR A 187 12.28 -12.26 -4.50
CA THR A 187 12.41 -11.12 -3.59
C THR A 187 12.50 -9.80 -4.34
N VAL A 188 11.81 -8.77 -3.85
CA VAL A 188 11.92 -7.39 -4.33
C VAL A 188 12.53 -6.52 -3.23
N ILE A 189 13.53 -5.74 -3.60
CA ILE A 189 14.21 -4.77 -2.74
C ILE A 189 14.15 -3.43 -3.43
N GLU A 190 13.49 -2.46 -2.79
CA GLU A 190 13.32 -1.12 -3.34
C GLU A 190 13.73 -0.04 -2.34
N TYR A 191 14.51 0.95 -2.80
CA TYR A 191 14.95 2.07 -1.98
C TYR A 191 15.63 1.64 -0.67
N CYS A 192 16.51 0.63 -0.71
CA CYS A 192 17.17 0.12 0.47
C CYS A 192 18.69 0.37 0.47
N ILE A 193 19.26 0.50 1.67
CA ILE A 193 20.70 0.34 1.91
C ILE A 193 20.87 -0.99 2.64
N LEU A 194 21.56 -1.94 2.02
CA LEU A 194 21.95 -3.20 2.66
C LEU A 194 23.42 -3.07 3.03
N GLU A 195 23.74 -3.15 4.31
CA GLU A 195 25.13 -3.25 4.74
C GLU A 195 25.71 -4.64 4.39
N GLU A 196 26.98 -4.85 4.70
CA GLU A 196 27.71 -6.07 4.35
C GLU A 196 27.10 -7.34 4.98
N GLY A 197 27.14 -8.47 4.26
CA GLY A 197 26.80 -9.79 4.79
C GLY A 197 25.30 -10.01 5.05
N VAL A 198 24.41 -9.18 4.50
CA VAL A 198 22.97 -9.31 4.68
C VAL A 198 22.44 -10.55 3.94
N SER A 199 21.67 -11.39 4.62
CA SER A 199 21.04 -12.59 4.07
C SER A 199 19.52 -12.46 4.04
N ILE A 200 18.92 -12.58 2.86
CA ILE A 200 17.48 -12.40 2.63
C ILE A 200 16.90 -13.66 1.99
N GLY A 201 15.88 -14.22 2.64
CA GLY A 201 15.14 -15.38 2.15
C GLY A 201 14.29 -15.10 0.91
N ARG A 202 13.58 -16.13 0.46
CA ARG A 202 12.69 -16.07 -0.71
C ARG A 202 11.44 -15.24 -0.46
N ASN A 203 10.88 -14.73 -1.55
CA ASN A 203 9.56 -14.09 -1.56
C ASN A 203 9.45 -12.96 -0.52
N CYS A 204 10.46 -12.10 -0.42
CA CYS A 204 10.43 -10.96 0.49
C CYS A 204 10.16 -9.65 -0.26
N LEU A 205 9.52 -8.69 0.40
CA LEU A 205 9.41 -7.31 -0.08
C LEU A 205 10.03 -6.37 0.96
N LEU A 206 11.15 -5.74 0.60
CA LEU A 206 11.88 -4.80 1.44
C LEU A 206 11.79 -3.42 0.79
N SER A 207 11.32 -2.42 1.53
CA SER A 207 11.10 -1.08 0.99
C SER A 207 11.52 0.02 1.95
N ASN A 208 12.29 1.00 1.46
CA ASN A 208 12.74 2.18 2.24
C ASN A 208 13.60 1.88 3.48
N LEU A 209 14.40 0.80 3.45
CA LEU A 209 15.15 0.31 4.62
C LEU A 209 16.61 0.77 4.66
N HIS A 210 17.19 0.81 5.86
CA HIS A 210 18.64 0.73 6.07
C HIS A 210 18.91 -0.51 6.92
N VAL A 211 19.27 -1.60 6.25
CA VAL A 211 19.46 -2.93 6.83
C VAL A 211 20.88 -3.02 7.40
N PRO A 212 21.04 -3.38 8.69
CA PRO A 212 22.34 -3.45 9.34
C PRO A 212 23.18 -4.64 8.86
N MET A 213 24.49 -4.57 9.08
CA MET A 213 25.45 -5.62 8.72
C MET A 213 25.06 -6.99 9.32
N ASN A 214 25.24 -8.05 8.53
CA ASN A 214 24.92 -9.44 8.90
C ASN A 214 23.47 -9.72 9.30
N ALA A 215 22.52 -8.84 8.92
CA ALA A 215 21.11 -9.09 9.15
C ALA A 215 20.63 -10.35 8.42
N VAL A 216 19.73 -11.10 9.06
CA VAL A 216 19.07 -12.27 8.47
C VAL A 216 17.57 -12.02 8.40
N ILE A 217 17.02 -11.91 7.19
CA ILE A 217 15.60 -11.73 6.93
C ILE A 217 15.01 -13.05 6.44
N PRO A 218 14.04 -13.65 7.14
CA PRO A 218 13.45 -14.92 6.74
C PRO A 218 12.56 -14.78 5.50
N SER A 219 12.30 -15.90 4.82
CA SER A 219 11.43 -15.95 3.65
C SER A 219 9.99 -15.50 3.98
N ASN A 220 9.26 -15.04 2.95
CA ASN A 220 7.86 -14.61 3.04
C ASN A 220 7.64 -13.43 4.00
N THR A 221 8.60 -12.49 4.03
CA THR A 221 8.57 -11.32 4.92
C THR A 221 8.40 -10.03 4.13
N PHE A 222 7.51 -9.17 4.59
CA PHE A 222 7.39 -7.79 4.16
C PHE A 222 7.97 -6.87 5.23
N ILE A 223 8.82 -5.92 4.83
CA ILE A 223 9.40 -4.91 5.72
C ILE A 223 9.41 -3.55 5.03
N HIS A 224 8.83 -2.54 5.67
CA HIS A 224 8.81 -1.18 5.15
C HIS A 224 9.01 -0.13 6.24
N THR A 225 9.96 0.78 6.04
CA THR A 225 10.16 1.91 6.98
C THR A 225 9.40 3.14 6.51
N VAL A 226 8.58 3.69 7.41
CA VAL A 226 7.88 4.96 7.24
C VAL A 226 8.51 6.02 8.13
N THR A 227 8.69 7.22 7.58
CA THR A 227 9.07 8.39 8.37
C THR A 227 7.84 9.03 9.00
N LEU A 228 7.89 9.28 10.31
CA LEU A 228 6.81 9.84 11.12
C LEU A 228 7.17 11.24 11.59
N LEU A 229 6.17 12.11 11.69
CA LEU A 229 6.28 13.42 12.35
C LEU A 229 5.46 13.39 13.64
N VAL A 230 6.12 13.27 14.78
CA VAL A 230 5.49 13.18 16.10
C VAL A 230 5.93 14.37 16.94
N GLN A 231 4.99 15.23 17.34
CA GLN A 231 5.29 16.42 18.17
C GLN A 231 6.44 17.29 17.62
N HIS A 232 6.51 17.46 16.29
CA HIS A 232 7.57 18.17 15.56
C HIS A 232 8.94 17.47 15.49
N GLU A 233 9.06 16.25 16.00
CA GLU A 233 10.24 15.41 15.84
C GLU A 233 10.04 14.39 14.72
N VAL A 234 11.11 14.15 13.98
CA VAL A 234 11.14 13.12 12.93
C VAL A 234 11.55 11.80 13.57
N LEU A 235 10.64 10.83 13.53
CA LEU A 235 10.86 9.45 13.99
C LEU A 235 10.68 8.48 12.81
N TYR A 236 11.00 7.21 13.04
CA TYR A 236 10.92 6.15 12.05
C TYR A 236 10.25 4.93 12.64
N ALA A 237 9.24 4.38 11.96
CA ALA A 237 8.64 3.10 12.29
C ALA A 237 8.85 2.13 11.13
N THR A 238 9.32 0.93 11.44
CA THR A 238 9.53 -0.13 10.45
C THR A 238 8.47 -1.19 10.67
N CYS A 239 7.53 -1.23 9.74
CA CYS A 239 6.43 -2.18 9.76
C CYS A 239 6.93 -3.50 9.19
N VAL A 240 6.56 -4.60 9.84
CA VAL A 240 6.94 -5.96 9.45
C VAL A 240 5.72 -6.86 9.47
N PHE A 241 5.53 -7.65 8.41
CA PHE A 241 4.42 -8.57 8.26
C PHE A 241 4.84 -9.83 7.51
N GLY A 242 4.06 -10.90 7.65
CA GLY A 242 4.06 -12.00 6.70
C GLY A 242 3.48 -11.52 5.37
N VAL A 243 4.02 -12.00 4.26
CA VAL A 243 3.54 -11.66 2.90
C VAL A 243 2.04 -11.96 2.71
N ASN A 244 1.49 -12.92 3.46
CA ASN A 244 0.09 -13.33 3.39
C ASN A 244 -0.74 -12.92 4.63
N ASP A 245 -0.20 -12.11 5.54
CA ASP A 245 -0.96 -11.66 6.72
C ASP A 245 -2.17 -10.82 6.29
N ASP A 246 -3.36 -11.14 6.80
CA ASP A 246 -4.57 -10.32 6.58
C ASP A 246 -4.65 -9.22 7.65
N LEU A 247 -4.17 -8.04 7.29
CA LEU A 247 -4.12 -6.89 8.20
C LEU A 247 -5.49 -6.39 8.65
N LYS A 248 -6.54 -6.67 7.86
CA LYS A 248 -7.89 -6.15 8.07
C LYS A 248 -8.85 -7.21 8.59
N ARG A 249 -8.41 -8.47 8.71
CA ARG A 249 -9.17 -9.51 9.41
C ARG A 249 -9.50 -8.99 10.80
N THR A 250 -10.80 -8.87 11.05
CA THR A 250 -11.34 -8.24 12.24
C THR A 250 -11.93 -9.31 13.14
N LEU A 251 -11.50 -9.34 14.39
CA LEU A 251 -11.98 -10.28 15.41
C LEU A 251 -12.48 -9.53 16.65
N PRO A 252 -13.50 -10.05 17.36
CA PRO A 252 -13.87 -9.57 18.68
C PRO A 252 -12.69 -9.65 19.66
N ARG A 253 -12.65 -8.74 20.65
CA ARG A 253 -11.56 -8.69 21.65
C ARG A 253 -11.32 -10.02 22.37
N SER A 254 -12.38 -10.80 22.62
CA SER A 254 -12.29 -12.11 23.30
C SER A 254 -11.42 -13.14 22.58
N CYS A 255 -11.22 -12.98 21.27
CA CYS A 255 -10.40 -13.87 20.44
C CYS A 255 -9.36 -13.10 19.59
N ALA A 256 -9.02 -11.86 19.98
CA ALA A 256 -8.09 -11.01 19.23
C ALA A 256 -6.71 -11.67 18.99
N PHE A 257 -6.24 -12.49 19.92
CA PHE A 257 -4.95 -13.19 19.80
C PHE A 257 -4.96 -14.39 18.83
N GLU A 258 -6.11 -14.71 18.21
CA GLU A 258 -6.19 -15.65 17.09
C GLU A 258 -5.81 -15.01 15.74
N LEU A 259 -5.60 -13.70 15.70
CA LEU A 259 -5.01 -13.04 14.54
C LEU A 259 -3.61 -13.62 14.26
N GLU A 260 -3.23 -13.67 12.99
CA GLU A 260 -1.93 -14.17 12.54
C GLU A 260 -1.01 -13.00 12.25
N PHE A 261 0.19 -13.02 12.82
CA PHE A 261 1.25 -12.04 12.60
C PHE A 261 2.53 -12.77 12.22
N LEU A 262 3.13 -12.40 11.09
CA LEU A 262 4.24 -13.12 10.47
C LEU A 262 3.90 -14.59 10.20
N ASN A 263 2.68 -14.84 9.71
CA ASN A 263 2.10 -16.16 9.44
C ASN A 263 2.04 -17.10 10.67
N LEU A 264 2.04 -16.53 11.88
CA LEU A 264 1.94 -17.28 13.14
C LEU A 264 0.82 -16.69 14.00
N PRO A 265 0.01 -17.50 14.70
CA PRO A 265 -0.99 -16.99 15.62
C PRO A 265 -0.34 -16.10 16.69
N LEU A 266 -0.95 -14.94 17.01
CA LEU A 266 -0.48 -14.03 18.05
C LEU A 266 -0.34 -14.75 19.41
N THR A 267 -1.21 -15.71 19.69
CA THR A 267 -1.09 -16.64 20.83
C THR A 267 0.26 -17.34 20.94
N SER A 268 0.83 -17.75 19.81
CA SER A 268 2.10 -18.46 19.78
C SER A 268 3.28 -17.52 19.98
N VAL A 269 3.24 -16.35 19.36
CA VAL A 269 4.42 -15.46 19.28
C VAL A 269 4.54 -14.48 20.44
N LEU A 270 3.42 -14.14 21.08
CA LEU A 270 3.40 -13.32 22.30
C LEU A 270 3.70 -14.16 23.56
N GLY A 271 3.86 -15.48 23.43
CA GLY A 271 4.10 -16.39 24.55
C GLY A 271 2.88 -16.56 25.45
N ILE A 272 1.67 -16.65 24.86
CA ILE A 272 0.41 -16.67 25.63
C ILE A 272 0.21 -18.01 26.37
N GLY A 273 0.79 -18.03 27.56
CA GLY A 273 0.52 -18.93 28.70
C GLY A 273 0.83 -18.23 30.04
N THR A 274 1.27 -16.97 29.98
CA THR A 274 1.57 -16.11 31.13
C THR A 274 0.63 -14.90 31.09
N SER A 275 0.16 -14.49 32.25
CA SER A 275 -0.80 -13.42 32.52
C SER A 275 -0.30 -12.00 32.19
N GLU A 276 0.61 -11.83 31.23
CA GLU A 276 1.36 -10.58 31.05
C GLU A 276 0.83 -9.66 29.94
N CYS A 277 0.25 -10.20 28.86
CA CYS A 277 -0.29 -9.40 27.74
C CYS A 277 -1.82 -9.44 27.73
N THR A 278 -2.43 -8.26 27.74
CA THR A 278 -3.87 -8.05 27.55
C THR A 278 -4.15 -7.42 26.19
N THR A 279 -5.40 -7.44 25.75
CA THR A 279 -5.80 -6.77 24.51
C THR A 279 -5.60 -5.26 24.56
N ASP A 280 -5.64 -4.66 25.76
CA ASP A 280 -5.49 -3.22 25.94
C ASP A 280 -4.03 -2.77 25.77
N ASP A 281 -3.08 -3.69 25.86
CA ASP A 281 -1.66 -3.41 25.61
C ASP A 281 -1.35 -3.22 24.12
N LEU A 282 -2.11 -3.89 23.23
CA LEU A 282 -1.88 -3.85 21.78
C LEU A 282 -2.92 -3.02 21.02
N TRP A 283 -4.16 -2.98 21.49
CA TRP A 283 -5.26 -2.31 20.81
C TRP A 283 -5.87 -1.19 21.65
N PRO A 284 -6.45 -0.16 21.02
CA PRO A 284 -7.34 0.79 21.71
C PRO A 284 -8.44 0.06 22.49
N ALA A 285 -8.91 0.64 23.61
CA ALA A 285 -9.80 -0.02 24.57
C ALA A 285 -11.16 -0.47 23.99
N ASN A 286 -11.65 0.16 22.92
CA ASN A 286 -12.95 -0.11 22.34
C ASN A 286 -12.84 -0.50 20.86
N GLY A 287 -13.73 -1.40 20.44
CA GLY A 287 -13.83 -1.85 19.05
C GLY A 287 -13.22 -3.22 18.81
N ASP A 288 -13.41 -3.69 17.59
CA ASP A 288 -12.84 -4.95 17.13
C ASP A 288 -11.32 -4.83 16.92
N CYS A 289 -10.64 -5.97 16.98
CA CYS A 289 -9.19 -6.07 16.85
C CYS A 289 -8.81 -6.54 15.45
N ASN A 290 -7.81 -5.89 14.85
CA ASN A 290 -7.13 -6.32 13.63
C ASN A 290 -5.66 -5.88 13.69
N LEU A 291 -4.80 -6.39 12.81
CA LEU A 291 -3.39 -5.98 12.83
C LEU A 291 -3.18 -4.52 12.41
N TRP A 292 -4.12 -3.95 11.64
CA TRP A 292 -4.05 -2.56 11.20
C TRP A 292 -4.06 -1.57 12.37
N THR A 293 -4.83 -1.86 13.42
CA THR A 293 -4.95 -1.02 14.64
C THR A 293 -4.07 -1.51 15.80
N ALA A 294 -3.36 -2.63 15.63
CA ALA A 294 -2.46 -3.16 16.65
C ALA A 294 -1.16 -2.35 16.73
N LYS A 295 -0.80 -1.91 17.94
CA LYS A 295 0.43 -1.13 18.21
C LYS A 295 1.64 -2.05 18.34
N LEU A 296 2.16 -2.48 17.19
CA LEU A 296 3.24 -3.47 17.09
C LEU A 296 4.59 -2.88 16.71
N PHE A 297 4.65 -1.63 16.25
CA PHE A 297 5.85 -1.08 15.63
C PHE A 297 6.50 0.00 16.50
N PRO A 298 7.75 -0.20 16.95
CA PRO A 298 8.48 0.83 17.67
C PRO A 298 8.77 2.06 16.80
N ALA A 299 8.55 3.25 17.37
CA ALA A 299 9.04 4.49 16.79
C ALA A 299 10.47 4.77 17.30
N CYS A 300 11.43 4.91 16.39
CA CYS A 300 12.85 5.10 16.69
C CYS A 300 13.37 6.43 16.12
N SER A 301 14.50 6.92 16.62
CA SER A 301 15.08 8.21 16.19
C SER A 301 15.85 8.13 14.87
N SER A 302 16.14 6.93 14.37
CA SER A 302 16.76 6.72 13.06
C SER A 302 16.16 5.53 12.30
N ARG A 303 16.25 5.59 10.97
CA ARG A 303 15.82 4.50 10.06
C ARG A 303 16.55 3.19 10.35
N LYS A 304 17.87 3.23 10.59
CA LYS A 304 18.67 2.05 10.90
C LYS A 304 18.21 1.41 12.21
N GLN A 305 18.04 2.19 13.28
CA GLN A 305 17.53 1.68 14.56
C GLN A 305 16.11 1.12 14.44
N SER A 306 15.26 1.75 13.64
CA SER A 306 13.90 1.26 13.38
C SER A 306 13.92 -0.09 12.65
N CYS A 307 14.81 -0.25 11.66
CA CYS A 307 15.01 -1.52 10.96
C CYS A 307 15.57 -2.59 11.90
N GLU A 308 16.58 -2.27 12.71
CA GLU A 308 17.12 -3.15 13.76
C GLU A 308 16.02 -3.61 14.72
N ALA A 309 15.16 -2.70 15.19
CA ALA A 309 14.04 -3.05 16.06
C ALA A 309 13.06 -4.03 15.38
N ALA A 310 12.73 -3.83 14.11
CA ALA A 310 11.87 -4.76 13.36
C ALA A 310 12.51 -6.13 13.15
N LEU A 311 13.83 -6.21 12.91
CA LEU A 311 14.55 -7.48 12.82
C LEU A 311 14.59 -8.20 14.17
N LEU A 312 14.76 -7.45 15.27
CA LEU A 312 14.68 -7.98 16.63
C LEU A 312 13.25 -8.47 16.96
N THR A 313 12.20 -7.82 16.46
CA THR A 313 10.82 -8.35 16.53
C THR A 313 10.75 -9.74 15.90
N ILE A 314 11.29 -9.93 14.70
CA ILE A 314 11.30 -11.24 14.02
C ILE A 314 12.10 -12.28 14.82
N ALA A 315 13.23 -11.89 15.42
CA ALA A 315 14.03 -12.77 16.27
C ALA A 315 13.29 -13.16 17.56
N ALA A 316 12.68 -12.18 18.26
CA ALA A 316 11.97 -12.38 19.52
C ALA A 316 10.76 -13.32 19.37
N ILE A 317 10.12 -13.34 18.19
CA ILE A 317 9.05 -14.29 17.87
C ILE A 317 9.54 -15.74 17.96
N LYS A 318 10.77 -16.03 17.52
CA LYS A 318 11.35 -17.38 17.62
C LYS A 318 11.61 -17.81 19.07
N GLU A 319 11.77 -16.83 19.96
CA GLU A 319 12.04 -17.03 21.38
C GLU A 319 10.78 -16.91 22.25
N ASN A 320 9.59 -16.75 21.64
CA ASN A 320 8.32 -16.45 22.31
C ASN A 320 8.38 -15.22 23.24
N GLY A 321 9.27 -14.27 22.94
CA GLY A 321 9.58 -13.10 23.76
C GLY A 321 9.07 -11.77 23.19
N LEU A 322 8.18 -11.81 22.18
CA LEU A 322 7.76 -10.61 21.46
C LEU A 322 7.19 -9.54 22.39
N PHE A 323 6.29 -9.92 23.30
CA PHE A 323 5.64 -8.95 24.18
C PHE A 323 6.65 -8.27 25.13
N THR A 324 7.54 -9.04 25.74
CA THR A 324 8.61 -8.53 26.61
C THR A 324 9.51 -7.56 25.85
N PHE A 325 9.86 -7.87 24.60
CA PHE A 325 10.64 -7.00 23.73
C PHE A 325 9.92 -5.67 23.45
N LEU A 326 8.63 -5.72 23.06
CA LEU A 326 7.85 -4.52 22.76
C LEU A 326 7.69 -3.57 23.95
N ARG A 327 7.59 -4.11 25.18
CA ARG A 327 7.55 -3.30 26.42
C ARG A 327 8.81 -2.49 26.69
N GLY A 328 9.93 -2.80 26.01
CA GLY A 328 11.16 -2.02 26.08
C GLY A 328 11.07 -0.66 25.39
N PHE A 329 10.03 -0.42 24.59
CA PHE A 329 9.85 0.81 23.82
C PHE A 329 8.80 1.72 24.46
N THR A 330 9.07 3.02 24.45
CA THR A 330 8.18 4.05 24.99
C THR A 330 7.03 4.41 24.05
N VAL A 331 7.26 4.26 22.74
CA VAL A 331 6.29 4.62 21.69
C VAL A 331 6.14 3.46 20.71
N LEU A 332 4.97 2.83 20.76
CA LEU A 332 4.51 1.85 19.77
C LEU A 332 3.41 2.47 18.93
N VAL A 333 3.48 2.25 17.63
CA VAL A 333 2.50 2.72 16.65
C VAL A 333 1.88 1.54 15.91
N SER A 334 0.63 1.74 15.49
CA SER A 334 -0.10 0.85 14.58
C SER A 334 0.01 1.33 13.12
N MET A 335 -0.49 0.55 12.16
CA MET A 335 -0.59 1.03 10.77
C MET A 335 -1.52 2.24 10.66
N GLU A 336 -2.58 2.28 11.46
CA GLU A 336 -3.48 3.43 11.53
C GLU A 336 -2.75 4.68 12.02
N ASP A 337 -1.97 4.58 13.10
CA ASP A 337 -1.15 5.68 13.61
C ASP A 337 -0.15 6.15 12.53
N VAL A 338 0.52 5.21 11.85
CA VAL A 338 1.47 5.49 10.77
C VAL A 338 0.80 6.30 9.65
N MET A 339 -0.43 5.98 9.27
CA MET A 339 -1.13 6.71 8.21
C MET A 339 -1.45 8.16 8.58
N VAL A 340 -1.63 8.45 9.86
CA VAL A 340 -1.87 9.81 10.37
C VAL A 340 -0.56 10.58 10.53
N LEU A 341 0.49 9.90 10.99
CA LEU A 341 1.76 10.52 11.38
C LEU A 341 2.80 10.58 10.24
N LYS A 342 2.59 9.85 9.15
CA LYS A 342 3.55 9.78 8.02
C LYS A 342 3.87 11.16 7.47
N THR A 343 5.13 11.35 7.08
CA THR A 343 5.58 12.53 6.33
C THR A 343 6.35 12.12 5.08
N GLY A 344 6.04 12.76 3.94
CA GLY A 344 6.62 12.42 2.65
C GLY A 344 7.99 13.05 2.39
N THR A 345 8.29 14.22 2.96
CA THR A 345 9.52 14.98 2.64
C THR A 345 10.78 14.19 2.97
N SER A 346 10.88 13.69 4.19
CA SER A 346 12.05 12.92 4.63
C SER A 346 12.17 11.53 3.97
N MET A 347 11.08 10.99 3.44
CA MET A 347 11.13 9.77 2.61
C MET A 347 11.76 10.08 1.24
N LEU A 348 11.36 11.18 0.61
CA LEU A 348 11.95 11.64 -0.65
C LEU A 348 13.43 11.99 -0.51
N ASP A 349 13.82 12.66 0.57
CA ASP A 349 15.22 13.01 0.83
C ASP A 349 16.12 11.76 0.89
N PHE A 350 15.62 10.68 1.50
CA PHE A 350 16.33 9.41 1.57
C PHE A 350 16.48 8.76 0.18
N GLN A 351 15.40 8.74 -0.61
CA GLN A 351 15.41 8.18 -1.96
C GLN A 351 16.32 8.97 -2.93
N LEU A 352 16.32 10.30 -2.84
CA LEU A 352 17.22 11.16 -3.60
C LEU A 352 18.69 10.99 -3.15
N GLY A 353 18.91 10.81 -1.85
CA GLY A 353 20.22 10.50 -1.28
C GLY A 353 20.77 9.16 -1.79
N LEU A 354 19.92 8.14 -1.88
CA LEU A 354 20.26 6.86 -2.52
C LEU A 354 20.67 7.06 -3.99
N GLN A 355 19.88 7.80 -4.76
CA GLN A 355 20.20 8.08 -6.15
C GLN A 355 21.56 8.74 -6.31
N SER A 356 21.91 9.67 -5.42
CA SER A 356 23.22 10.34 -5.43
C SER A 356 24.36 9.38 -5.12
N LYS A 357 24.16 8.45 -4.17
CA LYS A 357 25.16 7.42 -3.82
C LYS A 357 25.41 6.44 -4.94
N MET A 358 24.40 6.14 -5.77
CA MET A 358 24.51 5.18 -6.88
C MET A 358 25.12 5.78 -8.16
N LEU A 359 25.42 7.08 -8.14
CA LEU A 359 26.01 7.82 -9.26
C LEU A 359 27.45 8.26 -8.95
N SER A 360 27.97 7.94 -7.75
CA SER A 360 29.24 8.44 -7.22
C SER A 360 30.26 7.32 -7.11
#